data_AF-A0A929KBB4-F1
#
_entry.id   AF-A0A929KBB4-F1
#
_cell.length_a   1.000
_cell.length_b   1.000
_cell.length_c   1.000
_cell.angle_alpha   90.00
_cell.angle_beta   90.00
_cell.angle_gamma   90.00
#
_symmetry.space_group_name_H-M   'P 1'
#
loop_
_entity.id
_entity.type
_entity.pdbx_description
1 polymer ?
#
loop_
_entity_poly.entity_id
_entity_poly.type
_entity_poly.pdbx_seq_one_letter_code
_entity_poly.pdbx_strand_id
1 'polypeptide(L)'
;MKRISIILAALVIALFMVGTAAALNRVPVPPQEEYFTEISSAQGTGQFHIEKTVIDKDLALEVHELLIGNGDFAMESKEKLNESAHYCMPDKNWTCPCEQGDEPCACCLHRPANYYHSKMIQFDNGFMTGGESFESLAMHGGTGAKVVEMIDGVTALQEQKEVSIDTTVPVGYKQSLDFDTMVNFDGTWGTHSTWKKPCKKDIEHYQYFNGTFAVQKNLIFDEDVIPCSNKKDC
;
A
#
# COMPACT_ATOMS: atom_id res chain seq x y z
N MET A 1 67.71 27.77 -12.23
CA MET A 1 67.00 26.48 -12.28
C MET A 1 66.16 26.17 -11.03
N LYS A 2 66.65 26.36 -9.79
CA LYS A 2 65.89 26.04 -8.55
C LYS A 2 64.52 26.74 -8.40
N ARG A 3 64.36 27.99 -8.84
CA ARG A 3 63.09 28.74 -8.69
C ARG A 3 61.98 28.27 -9.64
N ILE A 4 62.32 27.79 -10.83
CA ILE A 4 61.35 27.31 -11.83
C ILE A 4 60.76 25.97 -11.39
N SER A 5 61.59 25.08 -10.82
CA SER A 5 61.14 23.78 -10.31
C SER A 5 60.17 23.90 -9.13
N ILE A 6 60.35 24.90 -8.25
CA ILE A 6 59.45 25.14 -7.11
C ILE A 6 58.09 25.67 -7.59
N ILE A 7 58.08 26.57 -8.57
CA ILE A 7 56.83 27.10 -9.14
C ILE A 7 56.05 25.99 -9.85
N LEU A 8 56.73 25.11 -10.60
CA LEU A 8 56.07 23.99 -11.27
C LEU A 8 55.48 22.99 -10.27
N ALA A 9 56.22 22.65 -9.21
CA ALA A 9 55.74 21.74 -8.17
C ALA A 9 54.53 22.31 -7.41
N ALA A 10 54.54 23.60 -7.07
CA ALA A 10 53.42 24.27 -6.41
C ALA A 10 52.17 24.30 -7.30
N LEU A 11 52.34 24.48 -8.62
CA LEU A 11 51.24 24.57 -9.57
C LEU A 11 50.60 23.19 -9.83
N VAL A 12 51.42 22.12 -9.87
CA VAL A 12 50.92 20.73 -9.95
C VAL A 12 50.15 20.34 -8.69
N ILE A 13 50.65 20.70 -7.50
CA ILE A 13 49.97 20.42 -6.23
C ILE A 13 48.65 21.21 -6.13
N ALA A 14 48.64 22.48 -6.55
CA ALA A 14 47.42 23.29 -6.57
C ALA A 14 46.37 22.74 -7.54
N LEU A 15 46.78 22.30 -8.74
CA LEU A 15 45.88 21.65 -9.69
C LEU A 15 45.35 20.31 -9.18
N PHE A 16 46.15 19.53 -8.45
CA PHE A 16 45.69 18.29 -7.82
C PHE A 16 44.66 18.56 -6.70
N MET A 17 44.87 19.57 -5.85
CA MET A 17 43.93 19.91 -4.78
C MET A 17 42.61 20.50 -5.31
N VAL A 18 42.66 21.33 -6.35
CA VAL A 18 41.44 21.86 -7.01
C VAL A 18 40.71 20.75 -7.78
N GLY A 19 41.43 19.81 -8.40
CA GLY A 19 40.86 18.64 -9.07
C GLY A 19 40.13 17.68 -8.12
N THR A 20 40.62 17.50 -6.89
CA THR A 20 39.94 16.66 -5.88
C THR A 20 38.70 17.33 -5.27
N ALA A 21 38.67 18.67 -5.19
CA ALA A 21 37.51 19.40 -4.67
C ALA A 21 36.34 19.45 -5.69
N ALA A 22 36.64 19.42 -6.99
CA ALA A 22 35.63 19.42 -8.06
C ALA A 22 35.03 18.02 -8.35
N ALA A 23 35.53 16.96 -7.70
CA ALA A 23 35.11 15.57 -7.95
C ALA A 23 34.21 14.97 -6.86
N LEU A 24 33.79 15.74 -5.85
CA LEU A 24 32.77 15.33 -4.89
C LEU A 24 31.37 15.71 -5.38
N ASN A 25 31.00 15.25 -6.58
CA ASN A 25 29.58 15.15 -6.88
C ASN A 25 29.01 14.16 -5.86
N ARG A 26 27.98 14.56 -5.11
CA ARG A 26 27.23 13.62 -4.27
C ARG A 26 26.83 12.45 -5.15
N VAL A 27 27.27 11.25 -4.78
CA VAL A 27 26.75 10.03 -5.40
C VAL A 27 25.24 10.08 -5.19
N PRO A 28 24.42 10.08 -6.26
CA PRO A 28 22.98 10.02 -6.10
C PRO A 28 22.67 8.75 -5.30
N VAL A 29 21.87 8.89 -4.25
CA VAL A 29 21.42 7.73 -3.46
C VAL A 29 20.74 6.77 -4.44
N PRO A 30 21.16 5.51 -4.51
CA PRO A 30 20.52 4.56 -5.40
C PRO A 30 19.05 4.40 -4.97
N PRO A 31 18.09 4.26 -5.91
CA PRO A 31 16.74 3.85 -5.56
C PRO A 31 16.83 2.51 -4.83
N GLN A 32 16.30 2.45 -3.61
CA GLN A 32 16.22 1.26 -2.77
C GLN A 32 14.75 0.98 -2.55
N GLU A 33 14.15 0.20 -3.45
CA GLU A 33 12.75 -0.18 -3.34
C GLU A 33 12.59 -1.28 -2.29
N GLU A 34 11.63 -1.11 -1.39
CA GLU A 34 11.33 -2.08 -0.35
C GLU A 34 10.11 -2.94 -0.70
N TYR A 35 10.19 -4.21 -0.29
CA TYR A 35 9.16 -5.20 -0.52
C TYR A 35 8.94 -5.99 0.76
N PHE A 36 7.68 -6.18 1.13
CA PHE A 36 7.29 -7.11 2.17
C PHE A 36 6.31 -8.11 1.59
N THR A 37 6.48 -9.39 1.89
CA THR A 37 5.57 -10.45 1.49
C THR A 37 5.44 -11.45 2.62
N GLU A 38 4.20 -11.74 2.99
CA GLU A 38 3.87 -12.76 3.97
C GLU A 38 2.85 -13.72 3.35
N ILE A 39 3.07 -15.00 3.59
CA ILE A 39 2.14 -16.07 3.23
C ILE A 39 2.06 -16.95 4.46
N SER A 40 0.89 -17.06 5.06
CA SER A 40 0.67 -17.88 6.23
C SER A 40 -0.56 -18.75 6.07
N SER A 41 -0.48 -19.91 6.72
CA SER A 41 -1.60 -20.82 6.86
C SER A 41 -1.59 -21.40 8.26
N ALA A 42 -2.75 -21.46 8.90
CA ALA A 42 -2.91 -22.07 10.21
C ALA A 42 -4.19 -22.90 10.24
N GLN A 43 -4.15 -24.05 10.90
CA GLN A 43 -5.34 -24.87 11.16
C GLN A 43 -5.21 -25.56 12.51
N GLY A 44 -6.28 -25.57 13.30
CA GLY A 44 -6.32 -26.28 14.57
C GLY A 44 -7.52 -25.89 15.42
N THR A 45 -7.49 -26.33 16.67
CA THR A 45 -8.52 -26.02 17.66
C THR A 45 -7.86 -25.41 18.89
N GLY A 46 -8.44 -24.35 19.43
CA GLY A 46 -7.98 -23.69 20.65
C GLY A 46 -7.93 -22.18 20.51
N GLN A 47 -7.10 -21.55 21.32
CA GLN A 47 -6.95 -20.09 21.34
C GLN A 47 -6.04 -19.60 20.21
N PHE A 48 -6.42 -18.49 19.59
CA PHE A 48 -5.58 -17.76 18.64
C PHE A 48 -5.63 -16.26 18.89
N HIS A 49 -4.52 -15.60 18.56
CA HIS A 49 -4.34 -14.16 18.55
C HIS A 49 -3.54 -13.84 17.29
N ILE A 50 -4.14 -13.09 16.39
CA ILE A 50 -3.51 -12.59 15.17
C ILE A 50 -3.52 -11.08 15.26
N GLU A 51 -2.35 -10.47 15.13
CA GLU A 51 -2.19 -9.03 15.18
C GLU A 51 -1.15 -8.60 14.15
N LYS A 52 -1.49 -7.57 13.37
CA LYS A 52 -0.61 -7.02 12.35
C LYS A 52 -0.80 -5.51 12.31
N THR A 53 0.30 -4.81 12.13
CA THR A 53 0.32 -3.37 11.85
C THR A 53 1.35 -3.11 10.75
N VAL A 54 0.91 -2.48 9.67
CA VAL A 54 1.76 -2.03 8.56
C VAL A 54 1.51 -0.54 8.41
N ILE A 55 2.56 0.26 8.59
CA ILE A 55 2.51 1.71 8.41
C ILE A 55 3.64 2.09 7.48
N ASP A 56 3.28 2.59 6.31
CA ASP A 56 4.21 3.09 5.31
C ASP A 56 3.78 4.49 4.90
N LYS A 57 4.55 5.48 5.36
CA LYS A 57 4.24 6.89 5.15
C LYS A 57 4.63 7.38 3.76
N ASP A 58 5.55 6.69 3.09
CA ASP A 58 5.98 7.05 1.75
C ASP A 58 4.99 6.50 0.71
N LEU A 59 4.35 5.36 1.02
CA LEU A 59 3.20 4.83 0.27
C LEU A 59 1.85 5.34 0.75
N ALA A 60 1.79 6.25 1.74
CA ALA A 60 0.53 6.75 2.30
C ALA A 60 -0.44 5.63 2.73
N LEU A 61 0.07 4.63 3.43
CA LEU A 61 -0.62 3.39 3.76
C LEU A 61 -0.60 3.14 5.28
N GLU A 62 -1.75 2.78 5.82
CA GLU A 62 -1.89 2.28 7.20
C GLU A 62 -2.86 1.11 7.23
N VAL A 63 -2.39 -0.02 7.75
CA VAL A 63 -3.17 -1.25 7.88
C VAL A 63 -3.02 -1.80 9.29
N HIS A 64 -4.16 -2.15 9.89
CA HIS A 64 -4.22 -2.86 11.16
C HIS A 64 -5.12 -4.07 11.05
N GLU A 65 -4.75 -5.11 11.76
CA GLU A 65 -5.55 -6.31 11.93
C GLU A 65 -5.42 -6.78 13.36
N LEU A 66 -6.55 -7.17 13.94
CA LEU A 66 -6.60 -7.88 15.21
C LEU A 66 -7.73 -8.91 15.13
N LEU A 67 -7.40 -10.18 15.29
CA LEU A 67 -8.37 -11.26 15.42
C LEU A 67 -8.02 -12.10 16.65
N ILE A 68 -8.97 -12.25 17.55
CA ILE A 68 -8.82 -13.04 18.77
C ILE A 68 -9.98 -14.01 18.83
N GLY A 69 -9.69 -15.27 19.12
CA GLY A 69 -10.74 -16.25 19.32
C GLY A 69 -10.29 -17.52 20.00
N ASN A 70 -11.27 -18.37 20.26
CA ASN A 70 -11.07 -19.71 20.78
C ASN A 70 -12.11 -20.64 20.16
N GLY A 71 -11.66 -21.63 19.37
CA GLY A 71 -12.55 -22.55 18.64
C GLY A 71 -11.78 -23.35 17.59
N ASP A 72 -12.52 -23.94 16.66
CA ASP A 72 -11.95 -24.55 15.46
C ASP A 72 -11.65 -23.45 14.45
N PHE A 73 -10.39 -23.38 14.00
CA PHE A 73 -9.90 -22.29 13.17
C PHE A 73 -9.07 -22.84 12.01
N ALA A 74 -9.31 -22.32 10.82
CA ALA A 74 -8.44 -22.47 9.67
C ALA A 74 -8.32 -21.13 8.95
N MET A 75 -7.11 -20.78 8.52
CA MET A 75 -6.83 -19.56 7.80
C MET A 75 -5.76 -19.78 6.74
N GLU A 76 -5.93 -19.12 5.61
CA GLU A 76 -4.87 -18.82 4.65
C GLU A 76 -4.84 -17.30 4.44
N SER A 77 -3.66 -16.71 4.56
CA SER A 77 -3.45 -15.26 4.38
C SER A 77 -2.24 -15.04 3.47
N LYS A 78 -2.37 -14.04 2.61
CA LYS A 78 -1.29 -13.56 1.75
C LYS A 78 -1.27 -12.04 1.79
N GLU A 79 -0.08 -11.51 2.03
CA GLU A 79 0.20 -10.11 2.17
C GLU A 79 1.33 -9.71 1.23
N LYS A 80 1.19 -8.58 0.56
CA LYS A 80 2.25 -8.00 -0.26
C LYS A 80 2.25 -6.48 -0.17
N LEU A 81 3.37 -5.92 0.24
CA LEU A 81 3.68 -4.49 0.11
C LEU A 81 4.82 -4.32 -0.91
N ASN A 82 4.66 -3.35 -1.80
CA ASN A 82 5.52 -3.14 -2.95
C ASN A 82 5.66 -1.63 -3.24
N GLU A 83 6.78 -1.04 -2.84
CA GLU A 83 7.05 0.38 -3.11
C GLU A 83 7.29 0.66 -4.60
N SER A 84 7.72 -0.34 -5.35
CA SER A 84 8.06 -0.22 -6.77
C SER A 84 6.86 -0.05 -7.68
N ALA A 85 5.66 -0.28 -7.16
CA ALA A 85 4.43 -0.13 -7.93
C ALA A 85 4.31 1.28 -8.53
N HIS A 86 4.91 2.32 -7.95
CA HIS A 86 4.85 3.67 -8.54
C HIS A 86 5.68 3.86 -9.81
N TYR A 87 6.69 3.01 -10.04
CA TYR A 87 7.75 3.22 -11.03
C TYR A 87 7.47 2.63 -12.42
N CYS A 88 6.24 2.26 -12.74
CA CYS A 88 5.83 2.10 -14.14
C CYS A 88 5.74 3.47 -14.84
N MET A 89 6.82 4.26 -14.80
CA MET A 89 7.02 5.44 -15.62
C MET A 89 7.93 5.06 -16.78
N PRO A 90 7.65 5.53 -18.01
CA PRO A 90 8.65 5.53 -19.06
C PRO A 90 9.69 6.59 -18.68
N ASP A 91 10.84 6.16 -18.15
CA ASP A 91 11.98 7.07 -18.06
C ASP A 91 12.27 7.58 -19.47
N LYS A 92 12.61 8.87 -19.64
CA LYS A 92 13.06 9.40 -20.95
C LYS A 92 14.29 8.66 -21.52
N ASN A 93 14.91 7.77 -20.74
CA ASN A 93 16.08 6.98 -21.13
C ASN A 93 15.96 5.47 -20.85
N TRP A 94 14.82 5.00 -20.35
CA TRP A 94 14.47 3.58 -20.21
C TRP A 94 13.19 3.37 -21.00
N THR A 95 13.37 2.92 -22.23
CA THR A 95 12.25 2.46 -23.02
C THR A 95 11.74 1.18 -22.37
N CYS A 96 10.53 1.20 -21.77
CA CYS A 96 9.74 -0.04 -21.75
C CYS A 96 9.75 -0.53 -23.21
N PRO A 97 10.07 -1.80 -23.49
CA PRO A 97 10.08 -2.34 -24.84
C PRO A 97 8.63 -2.49 -25.32
N CYS A 98 7.89 -1.38 -25.41
CA CYS A 98 6.66 -1.30 -26.16
C CYS A 98 7.04 -0.81 -27.55
N GLU A 99 6.88 -1.70 -28.53
CA GLU A 99 6.94 -1.31 -29.93
C GLU A 99 5.92 -0.20 -30.18
N GLN A 100 6.37 0.77 -30.95
CA GLN A 100 5.67 2.02 -31.19
C GLN A 100 4.50 1.76 -32.15
N GLY A 101 3.32 1.50 -31.59
CA GLY A 101 2.08 1.31 -32.36
C GLY A 101 0.86 1.10 -31.46
N ASP A 102 0.07 2.16 -31.30
CA ASP A 102 -1.36 2.23 -30.95
C ASP A 102 -1.98 1.37 -29.82
N GLU A 103 -1.19 0.68 -28.98
CA GLU A 103 -1.70 0.05 -27.76
C GLU A 103 -0.96 0.58 -26.51
N PRO A 104 -1.67 0.83 -25.39
CA PRO A 104 -1.02 1.22 -24.14
C PRO A 104 -0.01 0.13 -23.75
N CYS A 105 1.21 0.53 -23.38
CA CYS A 105 2.31 -0.40 -23.11
C CYS A 105 1.87 -1.45 -22.06
N ALA A 106 2.01 -2.75 -22.38
CA ALA A 106 1.66 -3.85 -21.49
C ALA A 106 2.36 -3.78 -20.11
N CYS A 107 3.55 -3.15 -20.04
CA CYS A 107 4.26 -2.83 -18.80
C CYS A 107 3.43 -1.97 -17.82
N CYS A 108 2.50 -1.16 -18.33
CA CYS A 108 1.66 -0.23 -17.56
C CYS A 108 0.21 -0.72 -17.40
N LEU A 109 -0.15 -1.83 -18.06
CA LEU A 109 -1.50 -2.42 -18.01
C LEU A 109 -1.70 -3.38 -16.82
N HIS A 110 -0.62 -3.87 -16.22
CA HIS A 110 -0.65 -4.67 -14.98
C HIS A 110 0.29 -4.03 -13.97
N ARG A 111 -0.15 -2.90 -13.41
CA ARG A 111 0.52 -2.32 -12.24
C ARG A 111 0.14 -3.19 -11.03
N PRO A 112 1.11 -3.87 -10.38
CA PRO A 112 0.81 -4.51 -9.11
C PRO A 112 0.44 -3.44 -8.08
N ALA A 113 -0.54 -3.71 -7.22
CA ALA A 113 -0.90 -2.79 -6.15
C ALA A 113 0.29 -2.50 -5.22
N ASN A 114 0.29 -1.31 -4.61
CA ASN A 114 1.23 -0.97 -3.54
C ASN A 114 1.07 -1.88 -2.34
N TYR A 115 -0.18 -2.21 -2.03
CA TYR A 115 -0.54 -3.14 -1.00
C TYR A 115 -1.62 -4.08 -1.51
N TYR A 116 -1.43 -5.38 -1.27
CA TYR A 116 -2.38 -6.43 -1.59
C TYR A 116 -2.51 -7.38 -0.42
N HIS A 117 -3.74 -7.56 0.03
CA HIS A 117 -4.13 -8.47 1.09
C HIS A 117 -5.16 -9.45 0.56
N SER A 118 -4.94 -10.74 0.78
CA SER A 118 -5.91 -11.80 0.49
C SER A 118 -6.02 -12.72 1.70
N LYS A 119 -7.25 -13.04 2.08
CA LYS A 119 -7.51 -13.85 3.25
C LYS A 119 -8.70 -14.76 3.06
N MET A 120 -8.55 -16.00 3.51
CA MET A 120 -9.64 -16.95 3.68
C MET A 120 -9.63 -17.42 5.13
N ILE A 121 -10.76 -17.26 5.83
CA ILE A 121 -10.95 -17.76 7.19
C ILE A 121 -12.12 -18.74 7.21
N GLN A 122 -11.95 -19.83 7.95
CA GLN A 122 -13.02 -20.69 8.43
C GLN A 122 -12.91 -20.78 9.95
N PHE A 123 -14.01 -20.51 10.63
CA PHE A 123 -14.10 -20.54 12.08
C PHE A 123 -15.42 -21.19 12.51
N ASP A 124 -15.37 -22.03 13.54
CA ASP A 124 -16.55 -22.68 14.13
C ASP A 124 -16.29 -23.05 15.60
N ASN A 125 -17.34 -23.50 16.30
CA ASN A 125 -17.25 -24.09 17.65
C ASN A 125 -16.54 -23.22 18.68
N GLY A 126 -16.87 -21.92 18.73
CA GLY A 126 -16.14 -20.98 19.57
C GLY A 126 -16.71 -19.58 19.63
N PHE A 127 -15.85 -18.63 20.02
CA PHE A 127 -16.10 -17.20 19.83
C PHE A 127 -14.88 -16.52 19.20
N MET A 128 -15.15 -15.62 18.26
CA MET A 128 -14.16 -14.76 17.61
C MET A 128 -14.63 -13.30 17.65
N THR A 129 -13.71 -12.40 17.91
CA THR A 129 -13.90 -10.94 17.86
C THR A 129 -12.65 -10.29 17.30
N GLY A 130 -12.80 -9.10 16.72
CA GLY A 130 -11.71 -8.39 16.09
C GLY A 130 -12.15 -7.51 14.95
N GLY A 131 -11.24 -7.30 14.02
CA GLY A 131 -11.47 -6.48 12.85
C GLY A 131 -10.19 -6.09 12.16
N GLU A 132 -10.37 -5.40 11.05
CA GLU A 132 -9.29 -4.97 10.18
C GLU A 132 -9.58 -3.55 9.73
N SER A 133 -8.53 -2.76 9.55
CA SER A 133 -8.64 -1.43 8.98
C SER A 133 -7.61 -1.24 7.88
N PHE A 134 -8.07 -0.70 6.77
CA PHE A 134 -7.28 -0.39 5.58
C PHE A 134 -7.44 1.09 5.27
N GLU A 135 -6.35 1.83 5.26
CA GLU A 135 -6.38 3.28 5.07
C GLU A 135 -5.35 3.75 4.05
N SER A 136 -5.82 4.58 3.12
CA SER A 136 -5.00 5.36 2.21
C SER A 136 -4.90 6.79 2.76
N LEU A 137 -3.76 7.11 3.36
CA LEU A 137 -3.54 8.31 4.18
C LEU A 137 -3.51 9.59 3.33
N ALA A 138 -4.54 10.43 3.43
CA ALA A 138 -4.60 11.69 2.68
C ALA A 138 -3.41 12.64 2.96
N MET A 139 -2.91 12.69 4.22
CA MET A 139 -1.80 13.58 4.60
C MET A 139 -0.46 13.20 3.95
N HIS A 140 -0.36 11.97 3.45
CA HIS A 140 0.82 11.42 2.80
C HIS A 140 0.65 11.31 1.26
N GLY A 141 -0.45 11.84 0.71
CA GLY A 141 -0.73 11.81 -0.72
C GLY A 141 -1.61 10.66 -1.20
N GLY A 142 -2.20 9.89 -0.29
CA GLY A 142 -3.21 8.87 -0.60
C GLY A 142 -4.60 9.46 -0.89
N THR A 143 -5.59 8.59 -1.09
CA THR A 143 -6.97 8.99 -1.44
C THR A 143 -7.73 9.62 -0.26
N GLY A 144 -7.35 9.31 0.98
CA GLY A 144 -8.14 9.61 2.17
C GLY A 144 -9.29 8.64 2.40
N ALA A 145 -9.31 7.51 1.69
CA ALA A 145 -10.28 6.45 1.89
C ALA A 145 -9.84 5.52 3.03
N LYS A 146 -10.81 5.07 3.81
CA LYS A 146 -10.62 4.11 4.91
C LYS A 146 -11.77 3.11 4.91
N VAL A 147 -11.45 1.83 5.06
CA VAL A 147 -12.41 0.78 5.35
C VAL A 147 -12.04 0.13 6.67
N VAL A 148 -12.98 0.07 7.59
CA VAL A 148 -12.87 -0.67 8.86
C VAL A 148 -13.90 -1.78 8.83
N GLU A 149 -13.44 -3.01 8.97
CA GLU A 149 -14.25 -4.19 9.21
C GLU A 149 -14.26 -4.52 10.70
N MET A 150 -15.42 -4.96 11.20
CA MET A 150 -15.61 -5.32 12.60
C MET A 150 -16.31 -6.68 12.67
N ILE A 151 -15.75 -7.55 13.51
CA ILE A 151 -16.26 -8.88 13.83
C ILE A 151 -16.46 -8.90 15.34
N ASP A 152 -17.66 -9.24 15.81
CA ASP A 152 -17.90 -9.31 17.26
C ASP A 152 -18.79 -10.48 17.66
N GLY A 153 -18.33 -11.24 18.65
CA GLY A 153 -19.04 -12.39 19.21
C GLY A 153 -19.48 -13.42 18.18
N VAL A 154 -18.68 -13.64 17.12
CA VAL A 154 -19.01 -14.57 16.04
C VAL A 154 -18.71 -16.00 16.49
N THR A 155 -19.65 -16.91 16.26
CA THR A 155 -19.56 -18.33 16.63
C THR A 155 -19.22 -19.24 15.47
N ALA A 156 -19.60 -18.84 14.25
CA ALA A 156 -19.22 -19.48 13.00
C ALA A 156 -18.95 -18.42 11.93
N LEU A 157 -17.90 -18.60 11.14
CA LEU A 157 -17.53 -17.68 10.04
C LEU A 157 -16.85 -18.43 8.90
N GLN A 158 -17.25 -18.11 7.68
CA GLN A 158 -16.50 -18.39 6.47
C GLN A 158 -16.36 -17.09 5.70
N GLU A 159 -15.13 -16.63 5.52
CA GLU A 159 -14.83 -15.39 4.85
C GLU A 159 -13.80 -15.62 3.74
N GLN A 160 -14.01 -14.96 2.61
CA GLN A 160 -13.00 -14.72 1.59
C GLN A 160 -12.94 -13.22 1.34
N LYS A 161 -11.74 -12.65 1.42
CA LYS A 161 -11.50 -11.22 1.32
C LYS A 161 -10.29 -10.92 0.46
N GLU A 162 -10.40 -9.87 -0.34
CA GLU A 162 -9.30 -9.27 -1.07
C GLU A 162 -9.34 -7.75 -0.89
N VAL A 163 -8.18 -7.16 -0.63
CA VAL A 163 -8.00 -5.72 -0.54
C VAL A 163 -6.80 -5.32 -1.36
N SER A 164 -6.97 -4.32 -2.22
CA SER A 164 -5.86 -3.67 -2.93
C SER A 164 -5.86 -2.18 -2.66
N ILE A 165 -4.67 -1.64 -2.41
CA ILE A 165 -4.46 -0.20 -2.28
C ILE A 165 -3.39 0.21 -3.29
N ASP A 166 -3.77 1.15 -4.15
CA ASP A 166 -2.91 1.86 -5.09
C ASP A 166 -2.84 3.31 -4.66
N THR A 167 -1.68 3.75 -4.21
CA THR A 167 -1.45 5.11 -3.68
C THR A 167 -0.45 5.87 -4.53
N THR A 168 -0.18 7.14 -4.20
CA THR A 168 1.01 7.90 -4.66
C THR A 168 1.37 7.72 -6.15
N VAL A 169 0.33 7.57 -6.99
CA VAL A 169 0.48 7.25 -8.40
C VAL A 169 0.88 8.50 -9.20
N PRO A 170 1.52 8.35 -10.37
CA PRO A 170 1.83 9.48 -11.22
C PRO A 170 0.58 10.26 -11.64
N VAL A 171 0.77 11.55 -11.91
CA VAL A 171 -0.28 12.39 -12.50
C VAL A 171 -0.83 11.76 -13.79
N GLY A 172 -2.16 11.73 -13.92
CA GLY A 172 -2.87 11.10 -15.04
C GLY A 172 -3.23 9.63 -14.82
N TYR A 173 -2.88 9.06 -13.66
CA TYR A 173 -3.29 7.72 -13.25
C TYR A 173 -4.26 7.77 -12.06
N LYS A 174 -4.91 6.65 -11.79
CA LYS A 174 -5.82 6.50 -10.66
C LYS A 174 -5.11 5.91 -9.45
N GLN A 175 -5.40 6.48 -8.30
CA GLN A 175 -5.19 5.83 -7.00
C GLN A 175 -6.51 5.23 -6.53
N SER A 176 -6.45 4.10 -5.84
CA SER A 176 -7.62 3.38 -5.36
C SER A 176 -7.42 2.72 -4.00
N LEU A 177 -8.54 2.52 -3.31
CA LEU A 177 -8.68 1.52 -2.26
C LEU A 177 -9.87 0.65 -2.64
N ASP A 178 -9.59 -0.61 -2.90
CA ASP A 178 -10.58 -1.61 -3.29
C ASP A 178 -10.68 -2.65 -2.18
N PHE A 179 -11.90 -2.89 -1.71
CA PHE A 179 -12.22 -3.85 -0.66
C PHE A 179 -13.34 -4.75 -1.16
N ASP A 180 -13.04 -6.03 -1.33
CA ASP A 180 -13.99 -7.05 -1.75
C ASP A 180 -14.04 -8.16 -0.70
N THR A 181 -15.24 -8.47 -0.21
CA THR A 181 -15.43 -9.53 0.78
C THR A 181 -16.72 -10.30 0.51
N MET A 182 -16.63 -11.61 0.73
CA MET A 182 -17.75 -12.52 0.83
C MET A 182 -17.66 -13.21 2.19
N VAL A 183 -18.68 -13.00 3.02
CA VAL A 183 -18.69 -13.52 4.40
C VAL A 183 -20.02 -14.18 4.71
N ASN A 184 -19.95 -15.38 5.27
CA ASN A 184 -21.05 -16.08 5.91
C ASN A 184 -20.73 -16.17 7.40
N PHE A 185 -21.62 -15.71 8.26
CA PHE A 185 -21.35 -15.69 9.70
C PHE A 185 -22.60 -15.90 10.54
N ASP A 186 -22.39 -16.34 11.78
CA ASP A 186 -23.37 -16.30 12.87
C ASP A 186 -22.81 -15.47 14.02
N GLY A 187 -23.41 -14.30 14.27
CA GLY A 187 -22.93 -13.31 15.22
C GLY A 187 -23.02 -11.89 14.68
N THR A 188 -22.04 -11.04 14.97
CA THR A 188 -21.98 -9.66 14.46
C THR A 188 -20.87 -9.48 13.44
N TRP A 189 -21.22 -8.89 12.30
CA TRP A 189 -20.27 -8.41 11.32
C TRP A 189 -20.71 -7.05 10.77
N GLY A 190 -19.76 -6.18 10.47
CA GLY A 190 -20.05 -4.90 9.85
C GLY A 190 -18.84 -4.20 9.28
N THR A 191 -19.11 -3.15 8.52
CA THR A 191 -18.08 -2.29 7.93
C THR A 191 -18.43 -0.82 8.16
N HIS A 192 -17.41 -0.03 8.44
CA HIS A 192 -17.46 1.41 8.41
C HIS A 192 -16.44 1.91 7.39
N SER A 193 -16.93 2.49 6.29
CA SER A 193 -16.09 3.04 5.23
C SER A 193 -16.24 4.54 5.12
N THR A 194 -15.12 5.27 5.04
CA THR A 194 -15.10 6.72 4.91
C THR A 194 -14.20 7.16 3.77
N TRP A 195 -14.53 8.30 3.15
CA TRP A 195 -13.65 8.97 2.21
C TRP A 195 -13.73 10.48 2.41
N LYS A 196 -12.68 11.04 3.00
CA LYS A 196 -12.64 12.45 3.40
C LYS A 196 -11.59 13.23 2.62
N LYS A 197 -12.06 14.31 2.00
CA LYS A 197 -11.22 15.34 1.37
C LYS A 197 -11.62 16.70 1.90
N PRO A 198 -10.73 17.38 2.65
CA PRO A 198 -11.01 18.72 3.16
C PRO A 198 -11.57 19.63 2.06
N CYS A 199 -12.70 20.27 2.36
CA CYS A 199 -13.40 21.22 1.48
C CYS A 199 -13.93 20.65 0.15
N LYS A 200 -13.88 19.34 -0.10
CA LYS A 200 -14.32 18.74 -1.38
C LYS A 200 -15.32 17.60 -1.23
N LYS A 201 -15.08 16.67 -0.30
CA LYS A 201 -15.86 15.42 -0.21
C LYS A 201 -15.84 14.90 1.22
N ASP A 202 -16.99 14.43 1.67
CA ASP A 202 -17.12 13.65 2.89
C ASP A 202 -18.16 12.55 2.62
N ILE A 203 -17.69 11.33 2.48
CA ILE A 203 -18.53 10.14 2.29
C ILE A 203 -18.34 9.25 3.51
N GLU A 204 -19.44 8.86 4.13
CA GLU A 204 -19.47 7.94 5.25
C GLU A 204 -20.55 6.90 4.97
N HIS A 205 -20.20 5.63 5.12
CA HIS A 205 -21.11 4.53 4.87
C HIS A 205 -20.89 3.44 5.92
N TYR A 206 -21.96 3.14 6.65
CA TYR A 206 -21.98 2.20 7.75
C TYR A 206 -22.94 1.07 7.45
N GLN A 207 -22.48 -0.17 7.59
CA GLN A 207 -23.30 -1.38 7.47
C GLN A 207 -22.98 -2.32 8.62
N TYR A 208 -24.03 -2.89 9.20
CA TYR A 208 -23.92 -3.73 10.37
C TYR A 208 -25.04 -4.76 10.37
N PHE A 209 -24.70 -6.00 10.67
CA PHE A 209 -25.58 -7.15 10.66
C PHE A 209 -25.36 -7.97 11.94
N ASN A 210 -26.44 -8.42 12.56
CA ASN A 210 -26.39 -9.24 13.77
C ASN A 210 -27.38 -10.40 13.67
N GLY A 211 -26.85 -11.62 13.70
CA GLY A 211 -27.56 -12.88 13.47
C GLY A 211 -26.81 -13.72 12.45
N THR A 212 -27.54 -14.59 11.75
CA THR A 212 -26.98 -15.46 10.71
C THR A 212 -27.19 -14.84 9.33
N PHE A 213 -26.11 -14.41 8.67
CA PHE A 213 -26.18 -13.76 7.36
C PHE A 213 -25.10 -14.27 6.41
N ALA A 214 -25.40 -14.09 5.11
CA ALA A 214 -24.44 -14.17 4.02
C ALA A 214 -24.38 -12.78 3.37
N VAL A 215 -23.20 -12.18 3.33
CA VAL A 215 -22.98 -10.83 2.80
C VAL A 215 -21.90 -10.90 1.72
N GLN A 216 -22.19 -10.29 0.58
CA GLN A 216 -21.19 -9.97 -0.44
C GLN A 216 -21.10 -8.45 -0.54
N LYS A 217 -19.87 -7.93 -0.52
CA LYS A 217 -19.65 -6.49 -0.52
C LYS A 217 -18.38 -6.15 -1.30
N ASN A 218 -18.56 -5.30 -2.31
CA ASN A 218 -17.49 -4.69 -3.07
C ASN A 218 -17.54 -3.17 -2.86
N LEU A 219 -16.44 -2.59 -2.40
CA LEU A 219 -16.23 -1.14 -2.24
C LEU A 219 -15.01 -0.72 -3.04
N ILE A 220 -15.17 0.33 -3.83
CA ILE A 220 -14.12 0.91 -4.67
C ILE A 220 -14.09 2.41 -4.40
N PHE A 221 -12.95 2.90 -3.94
CA PHE A 221 -12.67 4.32 -3.79
C PHE A 221 -11.58 4.71 -4.76
N ASP A 222 -11.93 5.18 -5.95
CA ASP A 222 -10.97 5.51 -7.00
C ASP A 222 -10.98 7.00 -7.38
N GLU A 223 -9.80 7.56 -7.62
CA GLU A 223 -9.71 8.91 -8.16
C GLU A 223 -8.49 9.16 -9.01
N ASP A 224 -8.63 10.11 -9.95
CA ASP A 224 -7.54 10.56 -10.79
C ASP A 224 -6.58 11.46 -9.99
N VAL A 225 -5.28 11.18 -10.11
CA VAL A 225 -4.23 12.08 -9.65
C VAL A 225 -4.08 13.20 -10.68
N ILE A 226 -4.66 14.35 -10.37
CA ILE A 226 -4.55 15.56 -11.17
C ILE A 226 -3.36 16.40 -10.69
N PRO A 227 -2.64 17.09 -11.59
CA PRO A 227 -1.57 17.99 -11.17
C PRO A 227 -2.14 19.11 -10.31
N CYS A 228 -1.41 19.58 -9.28
CA CYS A 228 -1.74 20.81 -8.56
C CYS A 228 -1.78 21.96 -9.58
N SER A 229 -2.96 22.29 -10.11
CA SER A 229 -3.14 23.40 -11.05
C SER A 229 -2.95 24.70 -10.27
N ASN A 230 -1.82 25.37 -10.46
CA ASN A 230 -1.48 26.72 -9.98
C ASN A 230 -2.65 27.48 -9.30
N LYS A 231 -2.90 27.20 -8.01
CA LYS A 231 -3.64 28.01 -7.02
C LYS A 231 -3.88 27.17 -5.77
N LYS A 232 -3.18 27.52 -4.68
CA LYS A 232 -3.56 27.51 -3.25
C LYS A 232 -4.31 26.31 -2.61
N ASP A 233 -4.67 25.27 -3.34
CA ASP A 233 -5.45 24.13 -2.87
C ASP A 233 -4.63 22.84 -3.02
N CYS A 234 -3.43 22.89 -2.44
CA CYS A 234 -2.66 21.77 -1.90
C CYS A 234 -2.24 22.31 -0.51
#